data_AF-A0AA88NJ11-F1
#
_entry.id   AF-A0AA88NJ11-F1
#
_cell.length_a   1.000
_cell.length_b   1.000
_cell.length_c   1.000
_cell.angle_alpha   90.00
_cell.angle_beta   90.00
_cell.angle_gamma   90.00
#
_symmetry.space_group_name_H-M   'P 1'
#
loop_
_entity.id
_entity.type
_entity.pdbx_description
1 polymer ?
#
loop_
_entity_poly.entity_id
_entity_poly.type
_entity_poly.pdbx_seq_one_letter_code
_entity_poly.pdbx_strand_id
1 'polypeptide(L)'
;MDFTIDEDVLKNESGSTDFGNVTFVVPGIHPYFYIGSNALTHTEEYTVAAGDARAQFFTLRSAKALAMTALDLLLCPELLQRVKQEFTEAKLREDRM
;
A
#
# COMPACT_ATOMS: atom_id res chain seq x y z
N MET A 1 -7.17 -25.90 -16.97
CA MET A 1 -6.85 -24.81 -16.02
C MET A 1 -7.68 -25.10 -14.79
N ASP A 2 -7.06 -25.53 -13.70
CA ASP A 2 -7.75 -25.67 -12.42
C ASP A 2 -7.70 -24.33 -11.71
N PHE A 3 -8.87 -23.79 -11.38
CA PHE A 3 -8.98 -22.60 -10.55
C PHE A 3 -8.85 -23.03 -9.09
N THR A 4 -8.09 -22.26 -8.30
CA THR A 4 -7.95 -22.54 -6.87
C THR A 4 -9.29 -22.39 -6.17
N ILE A 5 -9.60 -23.36 -5.28
CA ILE A 5 -10.74 -23.34 -4.36
C ILE A 5 -10.31 -23.01 -2.93
N ASP A 6 -9.04 -22.63 -2.75
CA ASP A 6 -8.49 -22.30 -1.45
C ASP A 6 -9.12 -20.99 -0.94
N GLU A 7 -9.97 -21.12 0.08
CA GLU A 7 -10.69 -19.99 0.66
C GLU A 7 -9.76 -18.93 1.28
N ASP A 8 -8.58 -19.30 1.76
CA ASP A 8 -7.64 -18.35 2.36
C ASP A 8 -6.96 -17.51 1.28
N VAL A 9 -6.66 -18.12 0.13
CA VAL A 9 -6.20 -17.40 -1.08
C VAL A 9 -7.30 -16.47 -1.60
N LEU A 10 -8.57 -16.91 -1.59
CA LEU A 10 -9.71 -16.11 -2.05
C LEU A 10 -10.12 -14.99 -1.08
N LYS A 11 -9.85 -15.15 0.22
CA LYS A 11 -10.15 -14.15 1.27
C LYS A 11 -9.07 -13.07 1.39
N ASN A 12 -7.84 -13.35 0.98
CA ASN A 12 -6.80 -12.33 0.96
C ASN A 12 -7.02 -11.39 -0.22
N GLU A 13 -7.13 -10.08 0.07
CA GLU A 13 -7.10 -9.04 -0.96
C GLU A 13 -5.78 -9.16 -1.72
N SER A 14 -5.83 -9.67 -2.96
CA SER A 14 -4.66 -9.72 -3.83
C SER A 14 -4.57 -8.46 -4.67
N GLY A 15 -3.35 -7.93 -4.82
CA GLY A 15 -3.05 -6.78 -5.66
C GLY A 15 -1.97 -7.14 -6.67
N SER A 16 -2.01 -6.50 -7.85
CA SER A 16 -0.96 -6.62 -8.86
C SER A 16 -0.47 -5.23 -9.21
N THR A 17 0.69 -4.86 -8.69
CA THR A 17 1.32 -3.53 -8.88
C THR A 17 2.83 -3.68 -9.05
N ASP A 18 3.41 -2.87 -9.92
CA ASP A 18 4.86 -2.82 -10.13
C ASP A 18 5.62 -2.26 -8.93
N PHE A 19 4.94 -1.54 -8.02
CA PHE A 19 5.52 -1.08 -6.75
C PHE A 19 6.02 -2.24 -5.88
N GLY A 20 5.43 -3.44 -6.03
CA GLY A 20 5.92 -4.65 -5.37
C GLY A 20 7.39 -4.93 -5.69
N ASN A 21 7.84 -4.65 -6.92
CA ASN A 21 9.25 -4.82 -7.32
C ASN A 21 10.17 -3.87 -6.54
N VAL A 22 9.71 -2.65 -6.25
CA VAL A 22 10.46 -1.68 -5.44
C VAL A 22 10.60 -2.18 -4.01
N THR A 23 9.55 -2.79 -3.46
CA THR A 23 9.58 -3.33 -2.09
C THR A 23 10.48 -4.54 -1.91
N PHE A 24 11.00 -5.16 -2.98
CA PHE A 24 12.09 -6.14 -2.87
C PHE A 24 13.46 -5.49 -2.61
N VAL A 25 13.61 -4.21 -2.94
CA VAL A 25 14.89 -3.50 -2.88
C VAL A 25 14.96 -2.57 -1.66
N VAL A 26 13.86 -1.90 -1.33
CA VAL A 26 13.80 -0.92 -0.23
C VAL A 26 12.50 -1.05 0.57
N PRO A 27 12.44 -0.60 1.84
CA PRO A 27 11.20 -0.51 2.58
C PRO A 27 10.18 0.39 1.87
N GLY A 28 8.93 -0.03 1.77
CA GLY A 28 7.87 0.74 1.13
C GLY A 28 6.47 0.29 1.56
N ILE A 29 5.48 1.17 1.35
CA ILE A 29 4.06 0.91 1.65
C ILE A 29 3.19 1.31 0.46
N HIS A 30 2.11 0.57 0.25
CA HIS A 30 1.08 0.88 -0.76
C HIS A 30 -0.31 0.89 -0.09
N PRO A 31 -0.65 1.96 0.65
CA PRO A 31 -1.90 2.03 1.38
C PRO A 31 -3.08 2.36 0.47
N TYR A 32 -4.24 1.76 0.75
CA TYR A 32 -5.51 2.19 0.20
C TYR A 32 -6.10 3.35 1.03
N PHE A 33 -6.87 4.21 0.38
CA PHE A 33 -7.68 5.22 1.07
C PHE A 33 -9.05 5.38 0.41
N TYR A 34 -10.02 5.81 1.20
CA TYR A 34 -11.40 5.99 0.74
C TYR A 34 -11.54 7.25 -0.12
N ILE A 35 -12.33 7.20 -1.19
CA ILE A 35 -12.55 8.34 -2.10
C ILE A 35 -13.97 8.92 -2.04
N GLY A 36 -14.78 8.55 -1.04
CA GLY A 36 -16.18 9.03 -0.96
C GLY A 36 -17.19 8.15 -1.71
N SER A 37 -16.81 6.93 -2.10
CA SER A 37 -17.67 5.98 -2.83
C SER A 37 -17.34 4.53 -2.46
N ASN A 38 -18.34 3.66 -2.54
CA ASN A 38 -18.19 2.20 -2.40
C ASN A 38 -17.98 1.51 -3.76
N ALA A 39 -17.77 2.28 -4.84
CA ALA A 39 -17.43 1.72 -6.15
C ALA A 39 -16.15 0.89 -6.06
N LEU A 40 -16.08 -0.20 -6.82
CA LEU A 40 -14.89 -1.06 -6.88
C LEU A 40 -13.90 -0.51 -7.90
N THR A 41 -12.60 -0.72 -7.67
CA THR A 41 -11.59 -0.39 -8.68
C THR A 41 -11.87 -1.16 -9.98
N HIS A 42 -11.43 -0.61 -11.12
CA HIS A 42 -11.69 -1.15 -12.47
C HIS A 42 -13.14 -1.07 -12.95
N THR A 43 -13.97 -0.16 -12.43
CA THR A 43 -15.31 0.11 -12.97
C THR A 43 -15.47 1.57 -13.45
N GLU A 44 -16.48 1.81 -14.29
CA GLU A 44 -16.82 3.16 -14.77
C GLU A 44 -17.24 4.07 -13.61
N GLU A 45 -17.97 3.52 -12.64
CA GLU A 45 -18.42 4.25 -11.45
C GLU A 45 -17.24 4.72 -10.60
N TYR A 46 -16.17 3.93 -10.51
CA TYR A 46 -14.96 4.35 -9.81
C TYR A 46 -14.22 5.47 -10.55
N THR A 47 -14.23 5.45 -11.88
CA THR A 47 -13.67 6.53 -12.70
C THR A 47 -14.37 7.86 -12.40
N VAL A 48 -15.72 7.84 -12.36
CA VAL A 48 -16.51 9.02 -11.98
C VAL A 48 -16.22 9.43 -10.54
N ALA A 49 -16.20 8.50 -9.60
CA ALA A 49 -15.96 8.78 -8.18
C ALA A 49 -14.56 9.37 -7.94
N ALA A 50 -13.53 8.86 -8.60
CA ALA A 50 -12.14 9.32 -8.46
C ALA A 50 -11.96 10.76 -8.99
N GLY A 51 -12.74 11.16 -10.00
CA GLY A 51 -12.76 12.52 -10.54
C GLY A 51 -13.65 13.51 -9.76
N ASP A 52 -14.45 13.04 -8.81
CA ASP A 52 -15.43 13.86 -8.08
C ASP A 52 -14.73 14.80 -7.07
N ALA A 53 -15.29 15.99 -6.86
CA ALA A 53 -14.78 16.95 -5.89
C ALA A 53 -14.78 16.39 -4.45
N ARG A 54 -15.69 15.48 -4.12
CA ARG A 54 -15.75 14.80 -2.81
C ARG A 54 -14.52 13.95 -2.53
N ALA A 55 -13.91 13.34 -3.55
CA ALA A 55 -12.69 12.54 -3.40
C ALA A 55 -11.51 13.38 -2.91
N GLN A 56 -11.45 14.66 -3.32
CA GLN A 56 -10.32 15.55 -3.04
C GLN A 56 -10.08 15.77 -1.55
N PHE A 57 -11.14 15.78 -0.73
CA PHE A 57 -10.99 15.88 0.73
C PHE A 57 -10.18 14.71 1.30
N PHE A 58 -10.50 13.49 0.87
CA PHE A 58 -9.81 12.29 1.32
C PHE A 58 -8.41 12.19 0.72
N THR A 59 -8.25 12.51 -0.57
CA THR A 59 -6.94 12.57 -1.24
C THR A 59 -5.98 13.50 -0.52
N LEU A 60 -6.42 14.72 -0.17
CA LEU A 60 -5.59 15.67 0.56
C LEU A 60 -5.19 15.16 1.95
N ARG A 61 -6.11 14.48 2.64
CA ARG A 61 -5.81 13.87 3.94
C ARG A 61 -4.77 12.76 3.82
N SER A 62 -4.90 11.88 2.84
CA SER A 62 -3.95 10.79 2.58
C SER A 62 -2.57 11.33 2.17
N ALA A 63 -2.53 12.36 1.31
CA ALA A 63 -1.28 13.01 0.93
C ALA A 63 -0.55 13.63 2.14
N LYS A 64 -1.29 14.28 3.04
CA LYS A 64 -0.73 14.79 4.30
C LYS A 64 -0.21 13.68 5.19
N ALA A 65 -0.95 12.56 5.32
CA ALA A 65 -0.49 11.42 6.10
C ALA A 65 0.86 10.88 5.57
N LEU A 66 0.98 10.67 4.25
CA LEU A 66 2.23 10.25 3.62
C LEU A 66 3.37 11.26 3.86
N ALA A 67 3.09 12.56 3.74
CA ALA A 67 4.08 13.59 4.00
C ALA A 67 4.55 13.60 5.47
N MET A 68 3.63 13.45 6.42
CA MET A 68 3.96 13.34 7.84
C MET A 68 4.78 12.08 8.13
N THR A 69 4.44 10.93 7.53
CA THR A 69 5.26 9.71 7.64
C THR A 69 6.68 9.92 7.11
N ALA A 70 6.84 10.61 5.98
CA ALA A 70 8.15 10.96 5.47
C ALA A 70 8.91 11.89 6.43
N LEU A 71 8.24 12.87 7.02
CA LEU A 71 8.82 13.75 8.03
C LEU A 71 9.27 12.98 9.27
N ASP A 72 8.48 12.03 9.77
CA ASP A 72 8.86 11.18 10.90
C ASP A 72 10.17 10.43 10.61
N LEU A 73 10.33 9.89 9.40
CA LEU A 73 11.56 9.20 8.99
C LEU A 73 12.76 10.14 8.82
N LEU A 74 12.54 11.37 8.37
CA LEU A 74 13.59 12.37 8.18
C LEU A 74 14.04 13.01 9.51
N LEU A 75 13.10 13.21 10.44
CA LEU A 75 13.34 13.92 11.69
C LEU A 75 13.71 13.00 12.86
N CYS A 76 13.41 11.70 12.77
CA CYS A 76 13.73 10.70 13.78
C CYS A 76 14.66 9.61 13.19
N PRO A 77 15.99 9.80 13.23
CA PRO A 77 16.96 8.85 12.66
C PRO A 77 16.83 7.42 13.21
N GLU A 78 16.48 7.28 14.48
CA GLU A 78 16.28 5.99 15.14
C GLU A 78 15.10 5.23 14.54
N LEU A 79 14.02 5.94 14.15
CA LEU A 79 12.87 5.33 13.49
C LEU A 79 13.28 4.79 12.12
N LEU A 80 14.01 5.58 11.32
CA LEU A 80 14.52 5.14 10.03
C LEU A 80 15.46 3.93 10.16
N GLN A 81 16.29 3.90 11.20
CA GLN A 81 17.15 2.75 11.48
C GLN A 81 16.32 1.49 11.76
N ARG A 82 15.27 1.60 12.57
CA ARG A 82 14.37 0.45 12.85
C ARG A 82 13.68 -0.06 11.58
N VAL A 83 13.16 0.83 10.74
CA VAL A 83 12.52 0.44 9.46
C VAL A 83 13.50 -0.32 8.56
N LYS A 84 14.75 0.14 8.45
CA LYS A 84 15.79 -0.54 7.66
C LYS A 84 16.19 -1.89 8.26
N GLN A 85 16.26 -1.98 9.58
CA GLN A 85 16.59 -3.21 10.29
C GLN A 85 15.50 -4.27 10.08
N GLU A 86 14.23 -3.91 10.29
CA GLU A 86 13.08 -4.80 10.09
C GLU A 86 13.02 -5.31 8.66
N PHE A 87 13.24 -4.44 7.68
CA PHE A 87 13.31 -4.82 6.27
C PHE A 87 14.42 -5.85 6.00
N THR A 88 15.61 -5.63 6.55
CA THR A 88 16.75 -6.56 6.39
C THR A 88 16.44 -7.91 7.02
N GLU A 89 15.82 -7.92 8.21
CA GLU A 89 15.41 -9.15 8.90
C GLU A 89 14.32 -9.92 8.15
N ALA A 90 13.37 -9.21 7.52
CA ALA A 90 12.36 -9.80 6.67
C ALA A 90 12.99 -10.51 5.46
N LYS A 91 13.89 -9.83 4.74
CA LYS A 91 14.61 -10.43 3.60
C LYS A 91 15.39 -11.68 3.99
N LEU A 92 16.13 -11.63 5.10
CA LEU A 92 16.86 -12.79 5.61
C LEU A 92 15.93 -13.96 5.99
N ARG A 93 14.67 -13.69 6.34
CA ARG A 93 13.69 -14.73 6.66
C ARG A 93 13.17 -15.41 5.40
N GLU A 94 12.89 -14.64 4.36
CA GLU A 94 12.49 -15.15 3.05
C GLU A 94 13.60 -15.99 2.41
N ASP A 95 14.85 -15.53 2.44
CA ASP A 95 16.00 -16.27 1.87
C ASP A 95 16.28 -17.63 2.56
N ARG A 96 15.72 -17.84 3.76
CA ARG A 96 15.87 -19.09 4.54
C ARG A 96 14.73 -20.09 4.32
N MET A 97 13.66 -19.69 3.63
CA MET A 97 12.52 -20.55 3.28
C MET A 97 12.73 -21.20 1.92
#